data_AF-A0A509LL77-F1
#
_entry.id   AF-A0A509LL77-F1
#
_cell.length_a   1.000
_cell.length_b   1.000
_cell.length_c   1.000
_cell.angle_alpha   90.00
_cell.angle_beta   90.00
_cell.angle_gamma   90.00
#
_symmetry.space_group_name_H-M   'P 1'
#
loop_
_entity.id
_entity.type
_entity.pdbx_description
1 polymer ?
#
loop_
_entity_poly.entity_id
_entity_poly.type
_entity_poly.pdbx_seq_one_letter_code
_entity_poly.pdbx_strand_id
1 'polypeptide(L)'
;LREVFVASVHAVCTKSRVKSRTEENTNIPKAKAAGVEFFQLSDSDMATLLDQSKGTYDKYAPEINKLYPGDTYKPDNFLKEVQGFLQ
;
A
#
# COMPACT_ATOMS: atom_id res chain seq x y z
N LEU A 1 0.76 21.94 20.21
CA LEU A 1 -0.17 20.88 19.77
C LEU A 1 0.30 20.13 18.52
N ARG A 2 0.65 20.81 17.40
CA ARG A 2 1.05 20.16 16.14
C ARG A 2 2.19 19.14 16.29
N GLU A 3 3.27 19.50 16.98
CA GLU A 3 4.43 18.61 17.17
C GLU A 3 4.06 17.34 17.96
N VAL A 4 3.33 17.50 19.06
CA VAL A 4 2.83 16.39 19.88
C VAL A 4 1.91 15.48 19.07
N PHE A 5 1.07 16.06 18.21
CA PHE A 5 0.21 15.30 17.31
C PHE A 5 1.03 14.48 16.31
N VAL A 6 1.99 15.10 15.62
CA VAL A 6 2.88 14.42 14.65
C VAL A 6 3.66 13.29 15.33
N ALA A 7 4.24 13.55 16.50
CA ALA A 7 4.96 12.53 17.27
C ALA A 7 4.05 11.35 17.65
N SER A 8 2.80 11.63 18.03
CA SER A 8 1.81 10.61 18.37
C SER A 8 1.43 9.75 17.16
N VAL A 9 1.23 10.37 15.98
CA VAL A 9 0.99 9.64 14.73
C VAL A 9 2.17 8.71 14.41
N HIS A 10 3.40 9.19 14.49
CA HIS A 10 4.58 8.35 14.26
C HIS A 10 4.66 7.18 15.24
N ALA A 11 4.39 7.41 16.53
CA ALA A 11 4.39 6.35 17.54
C ALA A 11 3.32 5.28 17.25
N VAL A 12 2.11 5.69 16.86
CA VAL A 12 1.02 4.78 16.50
C VAL A 12 1.36 4.00 15.22
N CYS A 13 1.89 4.66 14.19
CA CYS A 13 2.30 4.00 12.95
C CYS A 13 3.37 2.94 13.20
N THR A 14 4.39 3.25 14.01
CA THR A 14 5.43 2.28 14.38
C THR A 14 4.86 1.06 15.09
N LYS A 15 3.99 1.27 16.10
CA LYS A 15 3.32 0.16 16.80
C LYS A 15 2.44 -0.67 15.88
N SER A 16 1.70 -0.02 14.97
CA SER A 16 0.77 -0.69 14.06
C SER A 16 1.47 -1.59 13.05
N ARG A 17 2.66 -1.18 12.55
CA ARG A 17 3.46 -2.02 11.63
C ARG A 17 3.91 -3.33 12.28
N VAL A 18 4.36 -3.26 13.55
CA VAL A 18 4.73 -4.46 14.32
C VAL A 18 3.51 -5.34 14.56
N LYS A 19 2.40 -4.72 15.00
CA LYS A 19 1.15 -5.43 15.29
C LYS A 19 0.62 -6.19 14.07
N SER A 20 0.53 -5.53 12.91
CA SER A 20 -0.04 -6.13 11.68
C SER A 20 0.74 -7.37 11.24
N ARG A 21 2.08 -7.32 11.32
CA ARG A 21 2.93 -8.48 11.02
C ARG A 21 2.69 -9.64 11.98
N THR A 22 2.58 -9.36 13.28
CA THR A 22 2.28 -10.38 14.28
C THR A 22 0.91 -11.00 14.06
N GLU A 23 -0.09 -10.18 13.73
CA GLU A 23 -1.46 -10.64 13.44
C GLU A 23 -1.50 -11.54 12.21
N GLU A 24 -0.82 -11.18 11.12
CA GLU A 24 -0.73 -12.02 9.92
C GLU A 24 -0.11 -13.39 10.22
N ASN A 25 1.05 -13.40 10.88
CA ASN A 25 1.74 -14.63 11.28
C ASN A 25 0.92 -15.50 12.24
N THR A 26 0.03 -14.89 13.03
CA THR A 26 -0.82 -15.62 13.99
C THR A 26 -2.11 -16.10 13.36
N ASN A 27 -2.69 -15.33 12.44
CA ASN A 27 -4.01 -15.61 11.87
C ASN A 27 -3.94 -16.60 10.70
N ILE A 28 -2.86 -16.60 9.91
CA ILE A 28 -2.68 -17.59 8.83
C ILE A 28 -2.73 -19.04 9.40
N PRO A 29 -1.96 -19.41 10.45
CA PRO A 29 -2.05 -20.75 11.04
C PRO A 29 -3.43 -21.07 11.62
N LYS A 30 -4.09 -20.10 12.27
CA LYS A 30 -5.44 -20.29 12.80
C LYS A 30 -6.46 -20.58 11.70
N ALA A 31 -6.39 -19.84 10.60
CA ALA A 31 -7.24 -20.06 9.44
C ALA A 31 -6.98 -21.43 8.79
N LYS A 32 -5.70 -21.83 8.66
CA LYS A 32 -5.34 -23.17 8.17
C LYS A 32 -5.88 -24.28 9.07
N ALA A 33 -5.76 -24.13 10.40
CA ALA A 33 -6.34 -25.08 11.36
C ALA A 33 -7.88 -25.14 11.31
N ALA A 34 -8.52 -24.06 10.89
CA ALA A 34 -9.97 -24.00 10.62
C ALA A 34 -10.36 -24.53 9.23
N GLY A 35 -9.42 -25.09 8.46
CA GLY A 35 -9.68 -25.71 7.16
C GLY A 35 -9.55 -24.77 5.96
N VAL A 36 -8.98 -23.56 6.12
CA VAL A 36 -8.74 -22.64 5.01
C VAL A 36 -7.44 -22.99 4.29
N GLU A 37 -7.51 -23.18 2.97
CA GLU A 37 -6.33 -23.33 2.12
C GLU A 37 -5.78 -21.97 1.68
N PHE A 38 -4.46 -21.83 1.68
CA PHE A 38 -3.77 -20.63 1.23
C PHE A 38 -2.89 -20.98 0.03
N PHE A 39 -3.06 -20.24 -1.06
CA PHE A 39 -2.22 -20.37 -2.25
C PHE A 39 -1.18 -19.25 -2.28
N GLN A 40 0.09 -19.63 -2.38
CA GLN A 40 1.16 -18.70 -2.71
C GLN A 40 1.31 -18.70 -4.24
N LEU A 41 1.12 -17.54 -4.85
CA LEU A 41 1.33 -17.40 -6.30
C LEU A 41 2.80 -17.53 -6.64
N SER A 42 3.08 -18.10 -7.81
CA SER A 42 4.43 -18.14 -8.37
C SER A 42 4.88 -16.73 -8.78
N ASP A 43 6.19 -16.53 -8.91
CA ASP A 43 6.73 -15.26 -9.39
C ASP A 43 6.19 -14.90 -10.80
N SER A 44 5.97 -15.90 -11.67
CA SER A 44 5.39 -15.68 -13.00
C SER A 44 3.92 -15.25 -12.96
N ASP A 45 3.13 -15.82 -12.04
CA ASP A 45 1.74 -15.40 -11.86
C ASP A 45 1.66 -14.00 -11.28
N MET A 46 2.51 -13.69 -10.29
CA MET A 46 2.62 -12.33 -9.74
C MET A 46 3.04 -11.32 -10.80
N ALA A 47 4.02 -11.66 -11.66
CA ALA A 47 4.43 -10.81 -12.78
C ALA A 47 3.29 -10.56 -13.77
N THR A 48 2.47 -11.58 -14.06
CA THR A 48 1.29 -11.47 -14.92
C THR A 48 0.27 -10.48 -14.32
N LEU A 49 -0.02 -10.59 -13.03
CA LEU A 49 -0.95 -9.68 -12.34
C LEU A 49 -0.42 -8.24 -12.32
N LEU A 50 0.89 -8.05 -12.08
CA LEU A 50 1.53 -6.73 -12.14
C LEU A 50 1.40 -6.10 -13.54
N ASP A 51 1.61 -6.87 -14.61
CA ASP A 51 1.44 -6.37 -15.96
C ASP A 51 -0.02 -5.96 -16.25
N GLN A 52 -0.98 -6.81 -15.88
CA GLN A 52 -2.41 -6.53 -16.06
C GLN A 52 -2.89 -5.33 -15.27
N SER A 53 -2.25 -4.99 -14.15
CA SER A 53 -2.60 -3.83 -13.33
C SER A 53 -2.33 -2.48 -14.01
N LYS A 54 -1.40 -2.44 -14.99
CA LYS A 54 -0.96 -1.20 -15.66
C LYS A 54 -2.11 -0.42 -16.29
N GLY A 55 -3.03 -1.12 -16.96
CA GLY A 55 -4.18 -0.47 -17.59
C GLY A 55 -5.08 0.27 -16.60
N THR A 56 -5.16 -0.20 -15.35
CA THR A 56 -5.88 0.51 -14.29
C THR A 56 -5.15 1.79 -13.89
N TYR A 57 -3.83 1.73 -13.73
CA TYR A 57 -3.03 2.92 -13.42
C TYR A 57 -3.14 3.98 -14.52
N ASP A 58 -3.08 3.57 -15.79
CA ASP A 58 -3.20 4.48 -16.94
C ASP A 58 -4.60 5.12 -16.99
N LYS A 59 -5.65 4.32 -16.77
CA LYS A 59 -7.04 4.80 -16.75
C LYS A 59 -7.25 5.90 -15.71
N TYR A 60 -6.69 5.74 -14.51
CA TYR A 60 -6.88 6.67 -13.40
C TYR A 60 -5.76 7.72 -13.27
N ALA A 61 -4.71 7.65 -14.08
CA ALA A 61 -3.61 8.63 -14.06
C ALA A 61 -4.08 10.09 -14.14
N PRO A 62 -5.09 10.47 -14.96
CA PRO A 62 -5.59 11.85 -14.99
C PRO A 62 -6.21 12.29 -13.66
N GLU A 63 -6.88 11.39 -12.93
CA GLU A 63 -7.48 11.67 -11.63
C GLU A 63 -6.42 11.73 -10.54
N ILE A 64 -5.48 10.79 -10.55
CA ILE A 64 -4.39 10.69 -9.57
C ILE A 64 -3.46 11.90 -9.67
N ASN A 65 -3.19 12.39 -10.88
CA ASN A 65 -2.32 13.53 -11.13
C ASN A 65 -3.05 14.88 -11.12
N LYS A 66 -4.35 14.90 -10.81
CA LYS A 66 -5.14 16.13 -10.83
C LYS A 66 -4.73 17.06 -9.69
N LEU A 67 -4.42 18.31 -10.05
CA LEU A 67 -4.13 19.38 -9.10
C LEU A 67 -5.35 20.28 -8.89
N TYR A 68 -5.50 20.78 -7.67
CA TYR A 68 -6.53 21.73 -7.27
C TYR A 68 -5.93 23.10 -6.92
N PRO A 69 -6.70 24.20 -7.02
CA PRO A 69 -6.18 25.56 -6.82
C PRO A 69 -5.52 25.82 -5.45
N GLY A 70 -5.87 25.06 -4.41
CA GLY A 70 -5.31 25.18 -3.07
C GLY A 70 -4.12 24.28 -2.76
N ASP A 71 -3.72 23.41 -3.68
CA ASP A 71 -2.65 22.45 -3.40
C ASP A 71 -1.30 23.16 -3.29
N THR A 72 -0.60 22.89 -2.19
CA THR A 72 0.76 23.39 -1.96
C THR A 72 1.84 22.46 -2.52
N TYR A 73 1.50 21.17 -2.71
CA TYR A 73 2.34 20.18 -3.36
C TYR A 73 1.81 19.92 -4.78
N LYS A 74 2.64 20.16 -5.79
CA LYS A 74 2.26 20.11 -7.22
C LYS A 74 3.27 19.31 -8.04
N PRO A 75 3.33 17.99 -7.85
CA PRO A 75 4.25 17.14 -8.60
C PRO A 75 3.85 17.09 -10.08
N ASP A 76 4.84 16.96 -10.97
CA ASP A 76 4.59 16.81 -12.41
C ASP A 76 3.84 15.50 -12.72
N ASN A 77 4.06 14.46 -11.92
CA ASN A 77 3.38 13.18 -12.02
C ASN A 77 3.40 12.45 -10.66
N PHE A 78 2.40 12.70 -9.83
CA PHE A 78 2.27 12.08 -8.51
C PHE A 78 2.23 10.55 -8.58
N LEU A 79 1.53 10.00 -9.57
CA LEU A 79 1.46 8.55 -9.78
C LEU A 79 2.87 7.95 -9.97
N LYS A 80 3.74 8.62 -10.73
CA LYS A 80 5.11 8.16 -10.95
C LYS A 80 5.97 8.22 -9.70
N GLU A 81 5.83 9.26 -8.89
CA GLU A 81 6.52 9.37 -7.60
C GLU A 81 6.13 8.23 -6.66
N VAL A 82 4.83 7.94 -6.56
CA VAL A 82 4.33 6.82 -5.74
C VAL A 82 4.91 5.49 -6.23
N GLN A 83 4.91 5.25 -7.54
CA GLN A 83 5.52 4.05 -8.12
C GLN A 83 7.02 3.92 -7.77
N GLY A 84 7.73 5.03 -7.59
CA GLY A 84 9.13 5.04 -7.16
C GLY A 84 9.35 4.52 -5.73
N PHE A 85 8.35 4.62 -4.85
CA PHE A 85 8.44 4.08 -3.47
C PHE A 85 8.08 2.60 -3.36
N LEU A 86 7.56 2.01 -4.44
CA LEU A 86 7.16 0.59 -4.48
C LEU A 86 8.25 -0.33 -5.06
N GLN A 87 9.40 0.25 -5.45
CA GLN A 87 10.61 -0.47 -5.87
C GLN A 87 11.49 -0.80 -4.66
#